data_AF-A0A7W0ZJT7-F1
#
_entry.id   AF-A0A7W0ZJT7-F1
#
_cell.length_a   1.000
_cell.length_b   1.000
_cell.length_c   1.000
_cell.angle_alpha   90.00
_cell.angle_beta   90.00
_cell.angle_gamma   90.00
#
_symmetry.space_group_name_H-M   'P 1'
#
loop_
_entity.id
_entity.type
_entity.pdbx_description
1 polymer ?
#
loop_
_entity_poly.entity_id
_entity_poly.type
_entity_poly.pdbx_seq_one_letter_code
_entity_poly.pdbx_strand_id
1 'polypeptide(L)'
;MFTRALLLLLCLSVTSFGQTQVQPSNAETRSSTAPAPASTANPNTAQYEYRVLATSKTSTLQNELNDAAQAGFRFEGVMGGATSFGGSEGVVVMSRNTASNEMRYEYKLLATKKTSTMQKELQEAGGAGFDYRGQTIFNTTFGGQEVVVVLERPRGADTRRVEYKLFATSKTSTMQKELQEAGKEGFAYAGITVAETFFGGSELVVILRKPRS
;
A
#
# COMPACT_ATOMS: atom_id res chain seq x y z
N MET A 1 -8.50 -24.09 -49.77
CA MET A 1 -7.19 -24.49 -50.32
C MET A 1 -6.24 -24.68 -49.15
N PHE A 2 -6.05 -25.93 -48.72
CA PHE A 2 -5.14 -26.31 -47.62
C PHE A 2 -4.03 -27.22 -48.18
N THR A 3 -2.78 -26.83 -47.96
CA THR A 3 -1.54 -27.57 -48.27
C THR A 3 -0.43 -26.84 -47.50
N ARG A 4 0.48 -27.43 -46.72
CA ARG A 4 1.06 -28.78 -46.68
C ARG A 4 1.63 -29.05 -45.27
N ALA A 5 1.54 -30.31 -44.88
CA ALA A 5 2.26 -30.92 -43.75
C ALA A 5 3.67 -31.38 -44.17
N LEU A 6 4.61 -31.40 -43.22
CA LEU A 6 5.86 -32.19 -43.21
C LEU A 6 6.26 -32.32 -41.72
N LEU A 7 6.07 -33.42 -41.00
CA LEU A 7 6.53 -34.82 -41.09
C LEU A 7 7.91 -35.07 -40.42
N LEU A 8 7.82 -35.80 -39.29
CA LEU A 8 8.75 -36.73 -38.63
C LEU A 8 10.16 -36.29 -38.17
N LEU A 9 10.45 -36.53 -36.88
CA LEU A 9 11.37 -37.61 -36.52
C LEU A 9 11.04 -38.21 -35.14
N LEU A 10 10.82 -39.53 -35.17
CA LEU A 10 10.59 -40.44 -34.06
C LEU A 10 11.94 -40.94 -33.53
N CYS A 11 12.14 -41.02 -32.22
CA CYS A 11 13.13 -41.93 -31.62
C CYS A 11 12.48 -42.64 -30.41
N LEU A 12 11.88 -43.80 -30.66
CA LEU A 12 11.73 -44.86 -29.67
C LEU A 12 12.94 -45.80 -29.79
N SER A 13 13.50 -46.26 -28.68
CA SER A 13 13.57 -47.71 -28.35
C SER A 13 14.37 -48.04 -27.09
N VAL A 14 13.74 -48.85 -26.22
CA VAL A 14 14.25 -50.13 -25.65
C VAL A 14 15.32 -49.96 -24.53
N THR A 15 15.23 -50.56 -23.32
CA THR A 15 14.80 -51.91 -22.95
C THR A 15 14.53 -51.97 -21.43
N SER A 16 13.50 -52.70 -21.02
CA SER A 16 13.32 -53.22 -19.66
C SER A 16 13.82 -54.68 -19.66
N PHE A 17 14.61 -55.10 -18.66
CA PHE A 17 14.60 -56.48 -18.13
C PHE A 17 15.53 -56.56 -16.90
N GLY A 18 15.03 -57.15 -15.81
CA GLY A 18 15.86 -57.55 -14.67
C GLY A 18 15.20 -57.48 -13.30
N GLN A 19 14.07 -58.18 -13.10
CA GLN A 19 13.67 -58.59 -11.75
C GLN A 19 14.52 -59.79 -11.33
N THR A 20 15.14 -59.71 -10.16
CA THR A 20 15.50 -60.87 -9.35
C THR A 20 15.06 -60.57 -7.93
N GLN A 21 14.14 -61.38 -7.41
CA GLN A 21 13.70 -61.40 -6.03
C GLN A 21 14.23 -62.67 -5.34
N VAL A 22 14.13 -62.66 -4.00
CA VAL A 22 14.30 -63.75 -2.99
C VAL A 22 15.69 -63.76 -2.34
N GLN A 23 15.94 -63.71 -1.01
CA GLN A 23 15.17 -63.52 0.25
C GLN A 23 16.19 -63.23 1.40
N PRO A 24 15.78 -62.98 2.68
CA PRO A 24 16.54 -62.19 3.65
C PRO A 24 17.43 -63.02 4.60
N SER A 25 18.40 -62.36 5.24
CA SER A 25 18.96 -62.85 6.51
C SER A 25 19.24 -61.69 7.47
N ASN A 26 18.85 -61.92 8.72
CA ASN A 26 18.84 -60.98 9.84
C ASN A 26 20.23 -60.59 10.34
N ALA A 27 20.20 -59.54 11.17
CA ALA A 27 21.17 -59.15 12.19
C ALA A 27 22.37 -58.32 11.73
N GLU A 28 22.30 -57.01 11.98
CA GLU A 28 23.19 -56.43 12.99
C GLU A 28 22.72 -55.05 13.46
N THR A 29 22.50 -55.00 14.76
CA THR A 29 22.33 -53.80 15.58
C THR A 29 23.48 -52.83 15.35
N ARG A 30 23.19 -51.67 14.76
CA ARG A 30 24.00 -50.46 14.95
C ARG A 30 23.10 -49.33 15.42
N SER A 31 23.30 -49.00 16.70
CA SER A 31 22.83 -47.76 17.33
C SER A 31 23.22 -46.58 16.45
N SER A 32 22.23 -46.01 15.75
CA SER A 32 22.33 -44.70 15.12
C SER A 32 21.44 -43.75 15.91
N THR A 33 21.96 -43.27 17.04
CA THR A 33 21.46 -42.05 17.66
C THR A 33 21.83 -40.89 16.73
N ALA A 34 21.01 -40.68 15.70
CA ALA A 34 21.02 -39.43 14.96
C ALA A 34 20.59 -38.33 15.94
N PRO A 35 21.37 -37.25 16.13
CA PRO A 35 20.86 -36.11 16.86
C PRO A 35 19.63 -35.59 16.11
N ALA A 36 18.52 -35.44 16.83
CA ALA A 36 17.35 -34.73 16.33
C ALA A 36 17.83 -33.41 15.71
N PRO A 37 17.30 -32.98 14.55
CA PRO A 37 17.60 -31.65 14.07
C PRO A 37 17.16 -30.69 15.17
N ALA A 38 18.14 -30.03 15.79
CA ALA A 38 17.88 -28.90 16.66
C ALA A 38 16.96 -27.98 15.84
N SER A 39 15.75 -27.77 16.34
CA SER A 39 14.85 -26.76 15.81
C SER A 39 15.57 -25.43 15.97
N THR A 40 16.27 -25.02 14.92
CA THR A 40 16.71 -23.64 14.76
C THR A 40 15.42 -22.84 14.68
N ALA A 41 14.97 -22.36 15.84
CA ALA A 41 13.95 -21.34 15.94
C ALA A 41 14.37 -20.22 14.98
N ASN A 42 13.58 -20.03 13.93
CA ASN A 42 13.83 -19.06 12.88
C ASN A 42 13.95 -17.67 13.54
N PRO A 43 15.14 -17.06 13.62
CA PRO A 43 15.30 -15.82 14.38
C PRO A 43 15.01 -14.64 13.47
N ASN A 44 13.77 -14.52 12.95
CA ASN A 44 13.23 -13.23 12.48
C ASN A 44 11.74 -13.30 12.08
N THR A 45 10.85 -13.86 12.91
CA THR A 45 9.42 -13.59 12.69
C THR A 45 9.18 -12.13 13.08
N ALA A 46 9.07 -11.23 12.10
CA ALA A 46 8.72 -9.84 12.34
C ALA A 46 7.46 -9.80 13.22
N GLN A 47 7.59 -9.23 14.41
CA GLN A 47 6.49 -9.09 15.34
C GLN A 47 5.90 -7.71 15.17
N TYR A 48 4.64 -7.65 14.75
CA TYR A 48 3.92 -6.41 14.56
C TYR A 48 3.02 -6.13 15.75
N GLU A 49 3.13 -4.92 16.28
CA GLU A 49 2.11 -4.34 17.12
C GLU A 49 1.26 -3.39 16.29
N TYR A 50 -0.05 -3.47 16.47
CA TYR A 50 -1.02 -2.64 15.75
C TYR A 50 -1.67 -1.62 16.69
N ARG A 51 -1.98 -0.45 16.14
CA ARG A 51 -2.77 0.59 16.79
C ARG A 51 -3.88 1.04 15.84
N VAL A 52 -5.08 1.18 16.38
CA VAL A 52 -6.23 1.75 15.67
C VAL A 52 -6.52 3.12 16.25
N LEU A 53 -6.62 4.12 15.37
CA LEU A 53 -7.09 5.47 15.71
C LEU A 53 -8.47 5.64 15.11
N ALA A 54 -9.41 6.19 15.88
CA ALA A 54 -10.77 6.43 15.43
C ALA A 54 -11.22 7.82 15.91
N THR A 55 -11.59 8.70 14.97
CA THR A 55 -11.99 10.06 15.32
C THR A 55 -12.92 10.68 14.29
N SER A 56 -13.80 11.58 14.76
CA SER A 56 -14.71 12.37 13.94
C SER A 56 -14.13 13.74 13.56
N LYS A 57 -12.93 14.10 14.03
CA LYS A 57 -12.29 15.39 13.77
C LYS A 57 -10.93 15.20 13.08
N THR A 58 -10.77 15.82 11.92
CA THR A 58 -9.52 15.71 11.14
C THR A 58 -8.31 16.33 11.86
N SER A 59 -8.52 17.41 12.61
CA SER A 59 -7.43 18.06 13.36
C SER A 59 -6.90 17.18 14.50
N THR A 60 -7.76 16.44 15.20
CA THR A 60 -7.31 15.48 16.21
C THR A 60 -6.62 14.30 15.56
N LEU A 61 -7.07 13.85 14.39
CA LEU A 61 -6.41 12.74 13.68
C LEU A 61 -4.95 13.04 13.33
N GLN A 62 -4.64 14.27 12.89
CA GLN A 62 -3.24 14.62 12.58
C GLN A 62 -2.37 14.53 13.83
N ASN A 63 -2.87 15.01 14.97
CA ASN A 63 -2.13 14.97 16.23
C ASN A 63 -1.95 13.51 16.68
N GLU A 64 -3.02 12.71 16.65
CA GLU A 64 -2.99 11.29 17.03
C GLU A 64 -2.04 10.46 16.13
N LEU A 65 -2.02 10.72 14.82
CA LEU A 65 -1.05 10.12 13.90
C LEU A 65 0.39 10.45 14.30
N ASN A 66 0.68 11.71 14.60
CA ASN A 66 2.01 12.15 14.99
C ASN A 66 2.42 11.63 16.38
N ASP A 67 1.49 11.54 17.33
CA ASP A 67 1.74 10.96 18.66
C ASP A 67 2.02 9.46 18.55
N ALA A 68 1.28 8.73 17.70
CA ALA A 68 1.57 7.35 17.39
C ALA A 68 2.92 7.18 16.67
N ALA A 69 3.26 8.10 15.75
CA ALA A 69 4.56 8.14 15.08
C ALA A 69 5.73 8.31 16.05
N GLN A 70 5.57 9.15 17.08
CA GLN A 70 6.55 9.31 18.14
C GLN A 70 6.76 8.03 18.95
N ALA A 71 5.70 7.22 19.11
CA ALA A 71 5.75 5.89 19.72
C ALA A 71 6.26 4.79 18.77
N GLY A 72 6.67 5.15 17.54
CA GLY A 72 7.25 4.25 16.55
C GLY A 72 6.24 3.56 15.64
N PHE A 73 4.96 3.93 15.69
CA PHE A 73 3.95 3.40 14.77
C PHE A 73 4.00 4.11 13.42
N ARG A 74 3.79 3.36 12.35
CA ARG A 74 3.72 3.83 10.98
C ARG A 74 2.34 3.58 10.39
N PHE A 75 1.88 4.50 9.55
CA PHE A 75 0.61 4.43 8.86
C PHE A 75 0.55 3.20 7.93
N GLU A 76 -0.55 2.44 8.01
CA GLU A 76 -0.83 1.31 7.12
C GLU A 76 -2.02 1.59 6.19
N GLY A 77 -3.09 2.18 6.73
CA GLY A 77 -4.29 2.43 5.96
C GLY A 77 -5.30 3.27 6.70
N VAL A 78 -6.21 3.86 5.93
CA VAL A 78 -7.32 4.69 6.44
C VAL A 78 -8.60 4.32 5.75
N MET A 79 -9.70 4.35 6.49
CA MET A 79 -11.05 4.30 5.98
C MET A 79 -11.87 5.40 6.67
N GLY A 80 -12.77 6.01 5.93
CA GLY A 80 -13.71 7.00 6.43
C GLY A 80 -15.11 6.57 6.06
N GLY A 81 -16.07 6.83 6.93
CA GLY A 81 -17.46 6.45 6.70
C GLY A 81 -18.24 6.24 7.99
N ALA A 82 -19.46 5.75 7.85
CA ALA A 82 -20.29 5.40 8.99
C ALA A 82 -19.81 4.06 9.58
N THR A 83 -19.50 4.04 10.87
CA THR A 83 -19.32 2.80 11.63
C THR A 83 -20.53 2.54 12.50
N SER A 84 -20.80 1.26 12.79
CA SER A 84 -22.02 0.81 13.46
C SER A 84 -22.19 1.33 14.90
N PHE A 85 -21.12 1.85 15.53
CA PHE A 85 -21.13 2.32 16.92
C PHE A 85 -20.70 3.79 17.10
N GLY A 86 -20.03 4.41 16.13
CA GLY A 86 -19.40 5.75 16.28
C GLY A 86 -20.01 6.87 15.43
N GLY A 87 -20.93 6.56 14.53
CA GLY A 87 -21.38 7.53 13.52
C GLY A 87 -20.34 7.69 12.41
N SER A 88 -20.22 8.89 11.83
CA SER A 88 -19.22 9.16 10.79
C SER A 88 -17.85 9.42 11.40
N GLU A 89 -16.91 8.52 11.16
CA GLU A 89 -15.56 8.59 11.70
C GLU A 89 -14.50 8.19 10.66
N GLY A 90 -13.29 8.68 10.87
CA GLY A 90 -12.08 8.19 10.23
C GLY A 90 -11.43 7.15 11.11
N VAL A 91 -11.20 5.96 10.56
CA VAL A 91 -10.47 4.86 11.19
C VAL A 91 -9.12 4.70 10.49
N VAL A 92 -8.03 4.78 11.25
CA VAL A 92 -6.67 4.54 10.76
C VAL A 92 -6.10 3.31 11.45
N VAL A 93 -5.43 2.45 10.69
CA VAL A 93 -4.58 1.39 11.19
C VAL A 93 -3.12 1.83 11.07
N MET A 94 -2.37 1.64 12.13
CA MET A 94 -0.92 1.83 12.17
C MET A 94 -0.25 0.57 12.71
N SER A 95 0.97 0.30 12.28
CA SER A 95 1.78 -0.82 12.76
C SER A 95 3.15 -0.37 13.23
N ARG A 96 3.80 -1.16 14.08
CA ARG A 96 5.24 -1.07 14.31
C ARG A 96 5.83 -2.45 14.37
N ASN A 97 7.00 -2.63 13.77
CA ASN A 97 7.78 -3.83 13.94
C ASN A 97 8.60 -3.73 15.24
N THR A 98 8.29 -4.57 16.23
CA THR A 98 8.94 -4.53 17.55
C THR A 98 10.39 -4.98 17.54
N ALA A 99 10.82 -5.67 16.47
CA ALA A 99 12.20 -6.11 16.28
C ALA A 99 13.10 -5.02 15.66
N SER A 100 12.55 -3.88 15.22
CA SER A 100 13.30 -2.81 14.56
C SER A 100 13.00 -1.43 15.14
N ASN A 101 14.03 -0.61 15.28
CA ASN A 101 13.87 0.80 15.62
C ASN A 101 13.73 1.59 14.31
N GLU A 102 12.52 1.63 13.77
CA GLU A 102 12.26 2.27 12.48
C GLU A 102 12.48 3.80 12.53
N MET A 103 12.79 4.35 11.36
CA MET A 103 12.83 5.80 11.15
C MET A 103 11.50 6.42 11.59
N ARG A 104 11.56 7.49 12.38
CA ARG A 104 10.35 8.20 12.82
C ARG A 104 9.79 9.01 11.67
N TYR A 105 8.47 9.10 11.64
CA TYR A 105 7.76 9.83 10.61
C TYR A 105 7.02 11.03 11.20
N GLU A 106 6.71 11.99 10.33
CA GLU A 106 5.83 13.10 10.60
C GLU A 106 4.69 13.06 9.58
N TYR A 107 3.47 13.26 10.06
CA TYR A 107 2.26 13.20 9.26
C TYR A 107 1.62 14.56 9.10
N LYS A 108 1.10 14.82 7.90
CA LYS A 108 0.28 15.98 7.57
C LYS A 108 -1.01 15.52 6.91
N LEU A 109 -2.13 16.04 7.39
CA LEU A 109 -3.44 15.83 6.79
C LEU A 109 -3.82 17.05 5.96
N LEU A 110 -4.28 16.81 4.73
CA LEU A 110 -4.95 17.82 3.93
C LEU A 110 -6.43 17.49 3.89
N ALA A 111 -7.25 18.34 4.51
CA ALA A 111 -8.70 18.20 4.53
C ALA A 111 -9.30 19.28 3.62
N THR A 112 -9.77 18.90 2.44
CA THR A 112 -10.23 19.87 1.45
C THR A 112 -11.66 19.62 1.02
N LYS A 113 -12.45 20.70 1.00
CA LYS A 113 -13.77 20.74 0.36
C LYS A 113 -13.70 21.09 -1.12
N LYS A 114 -12.56 21.60 -1.60
CA LYS A 114 -12.38 22.12 -2.95
C LYS A 114 -11.16 21.49 -3.60
N THR A 115 -11.38 20.83 -4.73
CA THR A 115 -10.32 20.17 -5.48
C THR A 115 -9.24 21.15 -5.96
N SER A 116 -9.60 22.40 -6.24
CA SER A 116 -8.64 23.46 -6.62
C SER A 116 -7.70 23.87 -5.49
N THR A 117 -8.13 23.82 -4.22
CA THR A 117 -7.24 24.06 -3.08
C THR A 117 -6.35 22.85 -2.83
N MET A 118 -6.86 21.63 -3.09
CA MET A 118 -6.09 20.40 -2.94
C MET A 118 -4.82 20.37 -3.78
N GLN A 119 -4.87 20.80 -5.05
CA GLN A 119 -3.65 20.88 -5.88
C GLN A 119 -2.60 21.80 -5.25
N LYS A 120 -3.00 22.99 -4.77
CA LYS A 120 -2.07 23.93 -4.15
C LYS A 120 -1.49 23.37 -2.85
N GLU A 121 -2.34 22.82 -1.98
CA GLU A 121 -1.94 22.28 -0.70
C GLU A 121 -1.03 21.05 -0.83
N LEU A 122 -1.31 20.17 -1.79
CA LEU A 122 -0.43 19.06 -2.15
C LEU A 122 0.95 19.56 -2.58
N GLN A 123 1.00 20.60 -3.42
CA GLN A 123 2.28 21.15 -3.85
C GLN A 123 3.07 21.80 -2.72
N GLU A 124 2.41 22.52 -1.83
CA GLU A 124 3.05 23.09 -0.63
C GLU A 124 3.61 21.97 0.27
N ALA A 125 2.84 20.90 0.48
CA ALA A 125 3.28 19.76 1.27
C ALA A 125 4.43 18.99 0.60
N GLY A 126 4.35 18.75 -0.71
CA GLY A 126 5.41 18.12 -1.49
C GLY A 126 6.70 18.94 -1.51
N GLY A 127 6.58 20.27 -1.56
CA GLY A 127 7.71 21.19 -1.39
C GLY A 127 8.38 21.09 -0.01
N ALA A 128 7.61 20.75 1.02
CA ALA A 128 8.10 20.46 2.37
C ALA A 128 8.55 18.98 2.56
N GLY A 129 8.51 18.18 1.50
CA GLY A 129 8.97 16.79 1.47
C GLY A 129 7.96 15.77 1.97
N PHE A 130 6.69 16.15 2.09
CA PHE A 130 5.62 15.22 2.42
C PHE A 130 5.19 14.42 1.20
N ASP A 131 5.19 13.10 1.36
CA ASP A 131 4.86 12.12 0.35
C ASP A 131 3.47 11.51 0.59
N TYR A 132 2.76 11.14 -0.46
CA TYR A 132 1.40 10.62 -0.37
C TYR A 132 1.39 9.22 0.25
N ARG A 133 0.46 8.96 1.17
CA ARG A 133 0.28 7.64 1.81
C ARG A 133 -1.13 7.08 1.77
N GLY A 134 -2.15 7.91 1.79
CA GLY A 134 -3.51 7.42 1.72
C GLY A 134 -4.50 8.56 1.53
N GLN A 135 -5.73 8.20 1.23
CA GLN A 135 -6.83 9.15 1.15
C GLN A 135 -8.13 8.50 1.57
N THR A 136 -9.05 9.32 2.03
CA THR A 136 -10.37 8.90 2.48
C THR A 136 -11.36 10.05 2.41
N ILE A 137 -12.64 9.76 2.60
CA ILE A 137 -13.73 10.74 2.68
C ILE A 137 -14.27 10.76 4.09
N PHE A 138 -14.28 11.93 4.72
CA PHE A 138 -14.91 12.15 6.02
C PHE A 138 -16.24 12.86 5.83
N ASN A 139 -17.28 12.36 6.49
CA ASN A 139 -18.52 13.13 6.61
C ASN A 139 -18.37 14.09 7.78
N THR A 140 -18.62 15.37 7.53
CA THR A 140 -18.60 16.41 8.55
C THR A 140 -19.92 16.40 9.34
N THR A 141 -19.85 16.81 10.60
CA THR A 141 -21.01 16.86 11.51
C THR A 141 -22.16 17.75 11.01
N PHE A 142 -21.87 18.71 10.11
CA PHE A 142 -22.84 19.69 9.59
C PHE A 142 -23.39 19.35 8.20
N GLY A 143 -23.16 18.13 7.70
CA GLY A 143 -23.56 17.72 6.37
C GLY A 143 -22.57 18.22 5.32
N GLY A 144 -21.85 17.27 4.73
CA GLY A 144 -20.86 17.53 3.68
C GLY A 144 -19.69 16.57 3.78
N GLN A 145 -19.15 16.18 2.63
CA GLN A 145 -18.00 15.29 2.54
C GLN A 145 -16.71 16.10 2.36
N GLU A 146 -15.67 15.69 3.06
CA GLU A 146 -14.32 16.23 2.91
C GLU A 146 -13.38 15.12 2.50
N VAL A 147 -12.60 15.37 1.44
CA VAL A 147 -11.49 14.48 1.10
C VAL A 147 -10.35 14.79 2.06
N VAL A 148 -9.89 13.75 2.75
CA VAL A 148 -8.73 13.79 3.64
C VAL A 148 -7.60 13.01 2.97
N VAL A 149 -6.48 13.69 2.69
CA VAL A 149 -5.25 13.09 2.18
C VAL A 149 -4.24 12.97 3.32
N VAL A 150 -3.70 11.76 3.52
CA VAL A 150 -2.65 11.46 4.48
C VAL A 150 -1.31 11.53 3.78
N LEU A 151 -0.45 12.43 4.26
CA LEU A 151 0.91 12.59 3.79
C LEU A 151 1.91 12.28 4.91
N GLU A 152 3.07 11.75 4.55
CA GLU A 152 4.13 11.34 5.48
C GLU A 152 5.48 11.84 4.99
N ARG A 153 6.36 12.22 5.92
CA ARG A 153 7.80 12.38 5.65
C ARG A 153 8.64 11.75 6.75
N PRO A 154 9.86 11.30 6.43
CA PRO A 154 10.83 10.91 7.46
C PRO A 154 11.28 12.12 8.28
N ARG A 155 11.43 11.97 9.60
CA ARG A 155 12.04 12.98 10.47
C ARG A 155 13.56 12.86 10.45
N GLY A 156 14.25 13.99 10.33
CA GLY A 156 15.70 14.08 10.47
C GLY A 156 16.52 13.59 9.27
N ALA A 157 15.88 13.30 8.14
CA ALA A 157 16.54 12.97 6.88
C ALA A 157 16.45 14.14 5.89
N ASP A 158 17.34 14.18 4.90
CA ASP A 158 17.18 15.04 3.74
C ASP A 158 15.87 14.67 3.04
N THR A 159 14.88 15.55 3.18
CA THR A 159 13.55 15.32 2.64
C THR A 159 13.55 15.59 1.15
N ARG A 160 13.46 14.51 0.36
CA ARG A 160 13.27 14.63 -1.07
C ARG A 160 11.92 15.30 -1.33
N ARG A 161 11.97 16.43 -2.02
CA ARG A 161 10.76 17.15 -2.43
C ARG A 161 9.97 16.31 -3.42
N VAL A 162 8.65 16.45 -3.36
CA VAL A 162 7.72 15.75 -4.24
C VAL A 162 6.94 16.81 -5.02
N GLU A 163 6.77 16.57 -6.31
CA GLU A 163 5.86 17.36 -7.14
C GLU A 163 4.59 16.55 -7.40
N TYR A 164 3.44 17.17 -7.16
CA TYR A 164 2.13 16.56 -7.34
C TYR A 164 1.40 17.08 -8.57
N LYS A 165 0.61 16.23 -9.19
CA LYS A 165 -0.35 16.62 -10.22
C LYS A 165 -1.69 15.97 -9.89
N LEU A 166 -2.74 16.78 -9.88
CA LEU A 166 -4.11 16.36 -9.57
C LEU A 166 -4.96 16.48 -10.84
N PHE A 167 -5.70 15.43 -11.13
CA PHE A 167 -6.74 15.42 -12.17
C PHE A 167 -8.09 15.28 -11.50
N ALA A 168 -9.01 16.20 -11.81
CA ALA A 168 -10.38 16.19 -11.30
C ALA A 168 -11.33 16.25 -12.48
N THR A 169 -12.22 15.27 -12.61
CA THR A 169 -13.17 15.23 -13.72
C THR A 169 -14.49 14.57 -13.34
N SER A 170 -15.58 15.09 -13.90
CA SER A 170 -16.88 14.42 -13.93
C SER A 170 -17.06 13.50 -15.16
N LYS A 171 -16.10 13.53 -16.10
CA LYS A 171 -16.09 12.72 -17.34
C LYS A 171 -14.79 11.95 -17.47
N THR A 172 -14.87 10.63 -17.37
CA THR A 172 -13.70 9.73 -17.43
C THR A 172 -13.14 9.52 -18.86
N SER A 173 -13.84 10.00 -19.90
CA SER A 173 -13.50 9.73 -21.29
C SER A 173 -12.15 10.28 -21.76
N THR A 174 -11.64 11.36 -21.16
CA THR A 174 -10.32 11.94 -21.49
C THR A 174 -9.21 11.51 -20.53
N MET A 175 -9.57 10.91 -19.39
CA MET A 175 -8.64 10.67 -18.29
C MET A 175 -7.49 9.75 -18.67
N GLN A 176 -7.75 8.70 -19.47
CA GLN A 176 -6.69 7.80 -19.92
C GLN A 176 -5.59 8.57 -20.68
N LYS A 177 -5.96 9.49 -21.56
CA LYS A 177 -5.01 10.30 -22.33
C LYS A 177 -4.20 11.21 -21.40
N GLU A 178 -4.88 11.93 -20.51
CA GLU A 178 -4.25 12.85 -19.56
C GLU A 178 -3.27 12.15 -18.60
N LEU A 179 -3.65 10.97 -18.09
CA LEU A 179 -2.78 10.15 -17.25
C LEU A 179 -1.57 9.62 -18.02
N GLN A 180 -1.73 9.24 -19.30
CA GLN A 180 -0.60 8.84 -20.14
C GLN A 180 0.37 10.00 -20.40
N GLU A 181 -0.15 11.21 -20.62
CA GLU A 181 0.67 12.42 -20.79
C GLU A 181 1.46 12.73 -19.51
N ALA A 182 0.81 12.69 -18.34
CA ALA A 182 1.50 12.86 -17.07
C ALA A 182 2.55 11.77 -16.81
N GLY A 183 2.26 10.52 -17.20
CA GLY A 183 3.23 9.41 -17.13
C GLY A 183 4.49 9.67 -17.97
N LYS A 184 4.34 10.24 -19.17
CA LYS A 184 5.48 10.65 -20.02
C LYS A 184 6.34 11.75 -19.39
N GLU A 185 5.73 12.60 -18.56
CA GLU A 185 6.43 13.61 -17.75
C GLU A 185 7.05 13.06 -16.46
N GLY A 186 6.96 11.75 -16.22
CA GLY A 186 7.54 11.06 -15.07
C GLY A 186 6.66 11.05 -13.81
N PHE A 187 5.39 11.45 -13.91
CA PHE A 187 4.45 11.30 -12.81
C PHE A 187 3.98 9.85 -12.67
N ALA A 188 4.02 9.33 -11.45
CA ALA A 188 3.49 8.03 -11.06
C ALA A 188 2.16 8.18 -10.32
N TYR A 189 1.29 7.18 -10.46
CA TYR A 189 0.05 7.10 -9.71
C TYR A 189 0.30 7.10 -8.20
N ALA A 190 -0.49 7.89 -7.47
CA ALA A 190 -0.46 7.93 -6.01
C ALA A 190 -1.80 7.43 -5.42
N GLY A 191 -2.93 7.97 -5.89
CA GLY A 191 -4.23 7.62 -5.35
C GLY A 191 -5.40 8.11 -6.18
N ILE A 192 -6.60 7.58 -5.87
CA ILE A 192 -7.87 7.94 -6.50
C ILE A 192 -8.98 7.99 -5.45
N THR A 193 -9.90 8.94 -5.58
CA THR A 193 -11.16 8.97 -4.82
C THR A 193 -12.24 9.64 -5.65
N VAL A 194 -13.48 9.51 -5.19
CA VAL A 194 -14.57 10.40 -5.58
C VAL A 194 -14.65 11.54 -4.56
N ALA A 195 -14.85 12.76 -5.01
CA ALA A 195 -15.08 13.94 -4.19
C ALA A 195 -16.43 14.58 -4.56
N GLU A 196 -17.08 15.24 -3.60
CA GLU A 196 -18.23 16.09 -3.91
C GLU A 196 -17.77 17.44 -4.48
N THR A 197 -18.50 17.91 -5.48
CA THR A 197 -18.30 19.21 -6.11
C THR A 197 -19.14 20.28 -5.43
N PHE A 198 -18.70 21.54 -5.56
CA PHE A 198 -19.37 22.68 -4.94
C PHE A 198 -20.84 22.88 -5.40
N PHE A 199 -21.23 22.34 -6.56
CA PHE A 199 -22.58 22.47 -7.12
C PHE A 199 -23.43 21.19 -7.01
N GLY A 200 -23.05 20.21 -6.17
CA GLY A 200 -23.88 19.04 -5.88
C GLY A 200 -23.76 17.89 -6.89
N GLY A 201 -22.53 17.61 -7.35
CA GLY A 201 -22.20 16.44 -8.17
C GLY A 201 -20.93 15.74 -7.67
N SER A 202 -20.58 14.61 -8.27
CA SER A 202 -19.36 13.86 -7.94
C SER A 202 -18.26 14.06 -8.99
N GLU A 203 -17.03 14.22 -8.53
CA GLU A 203 -15.83 14.27 -9.36
C GLU A 203 -14.89 13.13 -9.00
N LEU A 204 -14.33 12.48 -10.01
CA LEU A 204 -13.21 11.57 -9.83
C LEU A 204 -11.94 12.39 -9.68
N VAL A 205 -11.20 12.18 -8.60
CA VAL A 205 -9.94 12.84 -8.30
C VAL A 205 -8.82 11.81 -8.32
N VAL A 206 -7.85 12.00 -9.20
CA VAL A 206 -6.60 11.22 -9.25
C VAL A 206 -5.44 12.10 -8.84
N ILE A 207 -4.64 11.59 -7.90
CA ILE A 207 -3.40 12.21 -7.45
C ILE A 207 -2.24 11.43 -8.08
N LEU A 208 -1.34 12.15 -8.72
CA LEU A 208 -0.06 11.67 -9.21
C LEU A 208 1.07 12.39 -8.49
N ARG A 209 2.23 11.75 -8.44
CA ARG A 209 3.44 12.27 -7.81
C ARG A 209 4.69 11.97 -8.63
N LYS A 210 5.70 12.83 -8.55
CA LYS A 210 7.06 12.53 -8.99
C LYS A 210 8.07 13.07 -7.98
N PRO A 211 9.20 12.38 -7.74
CA PRO A 211 10.31 12.99 -7.02
C PRO A 211 10.79 14.24 -7.75
N ARG A 212 11.01 15.33 -7.02
CA ARG A 212 11.61 16.53 -7.59
C ARG A 212 13.13 16.37 -7.54
N SER A 213 13.76 16.38 -8.72
CA SER A 213 15.21 16.42 -8.93
C SER A 213 15.81 17.74 -8.49
#